data_AF-A0A7J7UEE9-F1
#
_entry.id   AF-A0A7J7UEE9-F1
#
_cell.length_a   1.000
_cell.length_b   1.000
_cell.length_c   1.000
_cell.angle_alpha   90.00
_cell.angle_beta   90.00
_cell.angle_gamma   90.00
#
_symmetry.space_group_name_H-M   'P 1'
#
loop_
_entity.id
_entity.type
_entity.pdbx_description
1 polymer ?
#
loop_
_entity_poly.entity_id
_entity_poly.type
_entity_poly.pdbx_seq_one_letter_code
_entity_poly.pdbx_strand_id
1 'polypeptide(L)'
;MASPAAARALLRDLALRPRLLAARSQAAHFTPRRWLNLQEYQSKKLMADNGVKVQRFFVVDTANEALEAAKKLNAKEIVLKAQILAGGRGKGVFSSGLKGGVHLTKDPKVVGQLAKQMIGYNLTTKQTPKEGVKVNKLMVAEALNISRETYFAILMDIEEVAASSPELIFKEQIDIMEGIKDSQAQRMAENLGFLGPLKNQAADEIKKLYHLFLKIDATQVEVNPFGETPEGQVVCFDAKINFDDNAEFRQKDIFAMDDGSENEPIENEAAKYDLKYIGLDGNIACFVNGAGLAMATCDIIFLNGGKPANFLDLGGGVQEAQVYQAFKLLTADPKVEAILVNIFGGIVNCAIIANGITKACRELELKVPLVVRLEGTNVHEAQRILGSSGLPITSAVDLEDAAKKAVASVAKK
;
A
#
# COMPACT_ATOMS: atom_id res chain seq x y z
N MET A 1 35.70 -21.36 -55.27
CA MET A 1 35.11 -20.04 -55.56
C MET A 1 33.61 -20.23 -55.82
N ALA A 2 32.78 -20.01 -54.80
CA ALA A 2 31.33 -20.14 -54.92
C ALA A 2 30.72 -18.88 -55.56
N SER A 3 29.69 -19.05 -56.39
CA SER A 3 29.19 -17.99 -57.28
C SER A 3 28.43 -16.87 -56.53
N PRO A 4 28.33 -15.65 -57.12
CA PRO A 4 27.65 -14.50 -56.53
C PRO A 4 26.14 -14.71 -56.27
N ALA A 5 25.54 -15.77 -56.80
CA ALA A 5 24.13 -16.10 -56.61
C ALA A 5 23.84 -16.75 -55.24
N ALA A 6 24.80 -17.48 -54.66
CA ALA A 6 24.64 -18.13 -53.35
C ALA A 6 24.69 -17.11 -52.19
N ALA A 7 25.45 -16.02 -52.35
CA ALA A 7 25.55 -14.94 -51.35
C ALA A 7 24.27 -14.08 -51.26
N ARG A 8 23.47 -14.01 -52.34
CA ARG A 8 22.20 -13.25 -52.35
C ARG A 8 21.02 -14.00 -51.74
N ALA A 9 21.08 -15.33 -51.64
CA ALA A 9 20.05 -16.12 -50.95
C ALA A 9 20.18 -16.03 -49.42
N LEU A 10 21.41 -16.04 -48.89
CA LEU A 10 21.66 -15.91 -47.44
C LEU A 10 21.28 -14.55 -46.86
N LEU A 11 21.29 -13.49 -47.67
CA LEU A 11 20.93 -12.13 -47.25
C LEU A 11 19.43 -11.84 -47.27
N ARG A 12 18.60 -12.71 -47.87
CA ARG A 12 17.12 -12.56 -47.85
C ARG A 12 16.47 -13.27 -46.66
N ASP A 13 17.05 -14.35 -46.15
CA ASP A 13 16.52 -15.06 -44.96
C ASP A 13 16.83 -14.36 -43.62
N LEU A 14 17.74 -13.38 -43.60
CA LEU A 14 17.99 -12.56 -42.42
C LEU A 14 17.01 -11.38 -42.24
N ALA A 15 16.10 -11.16 -43.20
CA ALA A 15 15.18 -10.03 -43.21
C ALA A 15 13.75 -10.36 -42.70
N LEU A 16 13.48 -11.59 -42.29
CA LEU A 16 12.20 -12.04 -41.74
C LEU A 16 12.38 -12.62 -40.34
N ARG A 17 12.88 -11.80 -39.40
CA ARG A 17 12.66 -12.01 -37.97
C ARG A 17 11.60 -11.02 -37.50
N PRO A 18 10.58 -11.45 -36.74
CA PRO A 18 9.62 -10.51 -36.20
C PRO A 18 10.36 -9.50 -35.32
N ARG A 19 10.20 -8.21 -35.63
CA ARG A 19 10.61 -7.09 -34.76
C ARG A 19 9.80 -7.16 -33.47
N LEU A 20 10.22 -7.98 -32.52
CA LEU A 20 9.63 -8.08 -31.18
C LEU A 20 10.65 -7.81 -30.07
N LEU A 21 11.82 -7.28 -30.40
CA LEU A 21 12.88 -6.93 -29.45
C LEU A 21 13.40 -5.52 -29.71
N ALA A 22 12.52 -4.52 -29.55
CA ALA A 22 12.92 -3.12 -29.41
C ALA A 22 11.97 -2.32 -28.51
N ALA A 23 11.20 -2.97 -27.64
CA ALA A 23 10.68 -2.31 -26.46
C ALA A 23 11.82 -2.35 -25.44
N ARG A 24 12.45 -1.20 -25.16
CA ARG A 24 13.14 -1.02 -23.89
C ARG A 24 12.08 -1.18 -22.81
N SER A 25 11.83 -2.39 -22.33
CA SER A 25 11.14 -2.56 -21.06
C SER A 25 12.09 -1.96 -20.03
N GLN A 26 11.86 -0.72 -19.66
CA GLN A 26 12.15 -0.33 -18.29
C GLN A 26 11.31 -1.28 -17.46
N ALA A 27 11.91 -2.37 -17.00
CA ALA A 27 11.35 -3.14 -15.92
C ALA A 27 11.34 -2.17 -14.76
N ALA A 28 10.21 -1.49 -14.56
CA ALA A 28 9.97 -0.76 -13.34
C ALA A 28 10.14 -1.80 -12.24
N HIS A 29 11.19 -1.64 -11.44
CA HIS A 29 11.36 -2.41 -10.22
C HIS A 29 10.27 -1.94 -9.27
N PHE A 30 9.04 -2.42 -9.50
CA PHE A 30 7.98 -2.37 -8.52
C PHE A 30 8.40 -3.32 -7.41
N THR A 31 9.14 -2.75 -6.48
CA THR A 31 9.24 -3.31 -5.15
C THR A 31 7.84 -3.12 -4.56
N PRO A 32 7.14 -4.18 -4.13
CA PRO A 32 5.96 -4.02 -3.30
C PRO A 32 6.43 -3.23 -2.08
N ARG A 33 5.97 -1.99 -2.00
CA ARG A 33 6.24 -1.10 -0.89
C ARG A 33 5.01 -1.16 -0.02
N ARG A 34 5.23 -1.31 1.29
CA ARG A 34 4.20 -0.90 2.24
C ARG A 34 4.20 0.64 2.16
N TRP A 35 3.07 1.23 2.45
CA TRP A 35 3.02 2.68 2.55
C TRP A 35 2.46 2.91 3.92
N LEU A 36 3.28 3.42 4.83
CA LEU A 36 2.79 3.94 6.09
C LEU A 36 1.63 4.89 5.79
N ASN A 37 0.46 4.59 6.35
CA ASN A 37 -0.70 5.46 6.27
C ASN A 37 -0.93 6.06 7.66
N LEU A 38 -0.97 7.39 7.73
CA LEU A 38 -1.33 8.08 8.94
C LEU A 38 -2.84 8.36 8.99
N GLN A 39 -3.41 8.26 10.18
CA GLN A 39 -4.76 8.73 10.48
C GLN A 39 -4.86 10.24 10.22
N GLU A 40 -6.06 10.75 9.93
CA GLU A 40 -6.30 12.18 9.63
C GLU A 40 -5.69 13.10 10.70
N TYR A 41 -5.87 12.77 11.99
CA TYR A 41 -5.32 13.58 13.08
C TYR A 41 -3.78 13.60 13.13
N GLN A 42 -3.11 12.50 12.76
CA GLN A 42 -1.66 12.40 12.75
C GLN A 42 -1.10 13.25 11.62
N SER A 43 -1.68 13.12 10.41
CA SER A 43 -1.37 13.96 9.25
C SER A 43 -1.57 15.44 9.57
N LYS A 44 -2.72 15.83 10.16
CA LYS A 44 -2.99 17.22 10.55
C LYS A 44 -2.03 17.74 11.61
N LYS A 45 -1.68 16.93 12.61
CA LYS A 45 -0.69 17.31 13.61
C LYS A 45 0.67 17.57 12.95
N LEU A 46 1.11 16.66 12.09
CA LEU A 46 2.38 16.77 11.38
C LEU A 46 2.41 18.03 10.50
N MET A 47 1.30 18.35 9.83
CA MET A 47 1.13 19.59 9.07
C MET A 47 1.21 20.84 9.97
N ALA A 48 0.44 20.86 11.06
CA ALA A 48 0.40 21.99 11.99
C ALA A 48 1.76 22.27 12.65
N ASP A 49 2.47 21.22 13.08
CA ASP A 49 3.80 21.30 13.70
C ASP A 49 4.86 21.85 12.70
N ASN A 50 4.56 21.81 11.40
CA ASN A 50 5.38 22.38 10.33
C ASN A 50 4.81 23.68 9.74
N GLY A 51 3.88 24.33 10.45
CA GLY A 51 3.36 25.65 10.11
C GLY A 51 2.32 25.68 9.00
N VAL A 52 1.83 24.52 8.54
CA VAL A 52 0.71 24.42 7.59
C VAL A 52 -0.60 24.67 8.33
N LYS A 53 -1.48 25.48 7.75
CA LYS A 53 -2.76 25.82 8.37
C LYS A 53 -3.77 24.69 8.23
N VAL A 54 -4.16 24.11 9.36
CA VAL A 54 -5.23 23.10 9.49
C VAL A 54 -6.29 23.59 10.48
N GLN A 55 -7.44 22.91 10.50
CA GLN A 55 -8.48 23.13 11.53
C GLN A 55 -7.88 22.95 12.94
N ARG A 56 -8.31 23.75 13.92
CA ARG A 56 -8.02 23.44 15.33
C ARG A 56 -8.75 22.15 15.73
N PHE A 57 -8.05 21.25 16.41
CA PHE A 57 -8.62 19.98 16.83
C PHE A 57 -7.99 19.42 18.11
N PHE A 58 -8.70 18.46 18.70
CA PHE A 58 -8.22 17.56 19.74
C PHE A 58 -8.53 16.13 19.35
N VAL A 59 -7.75 15.20 19.89
CA VAL A 59 -7.94 13.76 19.74
C VAL A 59 -8.27 13.19 21.11
N VAL A 60 -9.24 12.29 21.14
CA VAL A 60 -9.83 11.77 22.37
C VAL A 60 -10.06 10.27 22.22
N ASP A 61 -9.93 9.54 23.32
CA ASP A 61 -10.18 8.09 23.37
C ASP A 61 -11.33 7.72 24.32
N THR A 62 -11.94 8.71 24.99
CA THR A 62 -13.17 8.53 25.76
C THR A 62 -14.24 9.56 25.43
N ALA A 63 -15.50 9.21 25.71
CA ALA A 63 -16.63 10.13 25.53
C ALA A 63 -16.56 11.38 26.44
N ASN A 64 -15.98 11.24 27.64
CA ASN A 64 -15.80 12.36 28.57
C ASN A 64 -14.74 13.32 28.05
N GLU A 65 -13.61 12.81 27.56
CA GLU A 65 -12.61 13.64 26.90
C GLU A 65 -13.17 14.35 25.67
N ALA A 66 -14.02 13.68 24.88
CA ALA A 66 -14.69 14.29 23.72
C ALA A 66 -15.53 15.52 24.12
N LEU A 67 -16.26 15.43 25.23
CA LEU A 67 -17.02 16.54 25.79
C LEU A 67 -16.12 17.70 26.25
N GLU A 68 -15.04 17.41 26.99
CA GLU A 68 -14.13 18.44 27.49
C GLU A 68 -13.34 19.10 26.35
N ALA A 69 -12.91 18.32 25.35
CA ALA A 69 -12.29 18.82 24.13
C ALA A 69 -13.22 19.77 23.37
N ALA A 70 -14.50 19.39 23.22
CA ALA A 70 -15.52 20.22 22.57
C ALA A 70 -15.72 21.57 23.28
N LYS A 71 -15.74 21.58 24.62
CA LYS A 71 -15.81 22.82 25.41
C LYS A 71 -14.54 23.67 25.25
N LYS A 72 -13.37 23.04 25.34
CA LYS A 72 -12.06 23.72 25.26
C LYS A 72 -11.82 24.37 23.89
N LEU A 73 -12.30 23.75 22.82
CA LEU A 73 -12.18 24.26 21.46
C LEU A 73 -12.88 25.62 21.29
N ASN A 74 -13.98 25.84 22.03
CA ASN A 74 -14.76 27.07 22.04
C ASN A 74 -15.10 27.56 20.62
N ALA A 75 -15.51 26.62 19.75
CA ALA A 75 -15.88 26.89 18.37
C ALA A 75 -17.39 27.10 18.23
N LYS A 76 -17.80 27.91 17.24
CA LYS A 76 -19.21 28.15 16.92
C LYS A 76 -19.93 26.88 16.47
N GLU A 77 -19.22 25.99 15.79
CA GLU A 77 -19.68 24.70 15.32
C GLU A 77 -18.50 23.72 15.37
N ILE A 78 -18.80 22.47 15.68
CA ILE A 78 -17.84 21.42 16.01
C ILE A 78 -18.11 20.25 15.08
N VAL A 79 -17.05 19.68 14.52
CA VAL A 79 -17.10 18.43 13.77
C VAL A 79 -16.46 17.31 14.60
N LEU A 80 -17.20 16.21 14.76
CA LEU A 80 -16.73 14.98 15.38
C LEU A 80 -16.46 13.96 14.27
N LYS A 81 -15.24 13.43 14.19
CA LYS A 81 -14.82 12.49 13.15
C LYS A 81 -14.23 11.21 13.74
N ALA A 82 -14.75 10.06 13.31
CA ALA A 82 -14.11 8.77 13.54
C ALA A 82 -12.72 8.72 12.90
N GLN A 83 -11.74 8.23 13.66
CA GLN A 83 -10.38 8.01 13.14
C GLN A 83 -10.24 6.54 12.75
N ILE A 84 -10.37 6.29 11.45
CA ILE A 84 -10.00 5.05 10.75
C ILE A 84 -9.31 5.45 9.44
N LEU A 85 -8.41 4.62 8.92
CA LEU A 85 -7.68 4.87 7.68
C LEU A 85 -8.60 4.78 6.45
N ALA A 86 -9.60 3.88 6.51
CA ALA A 86 -10.56 3.73 5.43
C ALA A 86 -11.42 4.99 5.20
N GLY A 87 -11.58 5.37 3.93
CA GLY A 87 -12.41 6.50 3.52
C GLY A 87 -13.92 6.22 3.60
N GLY A 88 -14.72 7.20 3.19
CA GLY A 88 -16.19 7.08 3.16
C GLY A 88 -16.88 7.13 4.53
N ARG A 89 -16.16 7.56 5.57
CA ARG A 89 -16.62 7.64 6.97
C ARG A 89 -17.99 8.31 7.14
N GLY A 90 -18.25 9.41 6.43
CA GLY A 90 -19.51 10.15 6.53
C GLY A 90 -20.77 9.35 6.18
N LYS A 91 -20.65 8.32 5.32
CA LYS A 91 -21.76 7.43 4.92
C LYS A 91 -21.71 6.06 5.61
N GLY A 92 -20.75 5.85 6.52
CA GLY A 92 -20.58 4.59 7.22
C GLY A 92 -21.66 4.34 8.27
N VAL A 93 -21.68 3.14 8.84
CA VAL A 93 -22.60 2.74 9.90
C VAL A 93 -21.82 2.05 11.00
N PHE A 94 -22.08 2.43 12.24
CA PHE A 94 -21.50 1.79 13.42
C PHE A 94 -22.29 0.56 13.84
N SER A 95 -21.59 -0.41 14.43
CA SER A 95 -22.20 -1.55 15.14
C SER A 95 -23.08 -1.16 16.34
N SER A 96 -22.95 0.06 16.87
CA SER A 96 -23.88 0.65 17.85
C SER A 96 -25.25 1.03 17.26
N GLY A 97 -25.38 1.05 15.93
CA GLY A 97 -26.55 1.53 15.20
C GLY A 97 -26.46 3.00 14.74
N LEU A 98 -25.45 3.76 15.19
CA LEU A 98 -25.24 5.14 14.74
C LEU A 98 -24.88 5.18 13.25
N LYS A 99 -25.52 6.09 12.50
CA LYS A 99 -25.22 6.32 11.08
C LYS A 99 -24.29 7.53 10.93
N GLY A 100 -23.27 7.38 10.12
CA GLY A 100 -22.26 8.39 9.82
C GLY A 100 -21.11 8.40 10.84
N GLY A 101 -19.88 8.42 10.32
CA GLY A 101 -18.63 8.62 11.08
C GLY A 101 -18.20 10.08 11.21
N VAL A 102 -18.98 11.01 10.65
CA VAL A 102 -18.70 12.45 10.68
C VAL A 102 -20.00 13.17 11.06
N HIS A 103 -19.97 13.93 12.16
CA HIS A 103 -21.13 14.63 12.70
C HIS A 103 -20.81 16.09 12.98
N LEU A 104 -21.75 16.98 12.70
CA LEU A 104 -21.67 18.41 13.01
C LEU A 104 -22.63 18.76 14.14
N THR A 105 -22.18 19.58 15.08
CA THR A 105 -23.03 20.09 16.17
C THR A 105 -22.50 21.41 16.71
N LYS A 106 -23.38 22.22 17.29
CA LYS A 106 -23.01 23.44 18.03
C LYS A 106 -23.02 23.22 19.55
N ASP A 107 -23.53 22.07 20.02
CA ASP A 107 -23.61 21.74 21.44
C ASP A 107 -22.53 20.73 21.82
N PRO A 108 -21.56 21.10 22.68
CA PRO A 108 -20.56 20.18 23.22
C PRO A 108 -21.14 18.93 23.90
N LYS A 109 -22.34 19.00 24.50
CA LYS A 109 -22.98 17.83 25.13
C LYS A 109 -23.31 16.74 24.11
N VAL A 110 -23.73 17.14 22.91
CA VAL A 110 -24.02 16.21 21.81
C VAL A 110 -22.74 15.49 21.36
N VAL A 111 -21.58 16.16 21.40
CA VAL A 111 -20.28 15.53 21.09
C VAL A 111 -20.01 14.34 21.99
N GLY A 112 -20.16 14.51 23.32
CA GLY A 112 -19.98 13.41 24.27
C GLY A 112 -20.98 12.26 24.09
N GLN A 113 -22.24 12.57 23.76
CA GLN A 113 -23.28 11.58 23.50
C GLN A 113 -22.98 10.73 22.26
N LEU A 114 -22.59 11.38 21.16
CA LEU A 114 -22.19 10.71 19.91
C LEU A 114 -20.91 9.89 20.14
N ALA A 115 -19.92 10.46 20.83
CA ALA A 115 -18.66 9.77 21.11
C ALA A 115 -18.86 8.43 21.85
N LYS A 116 -19.83 8.37 22.77
CA LYS A 116 -20.21 7.13 23.49
C LYS A 116 -20.75 6.04 22.56
N GLN A 117 -21.32 6.41 21.42
CA GLN A 117 -21.83 5.48 20.40
C GLN A 117 -20.80 5.17 19.30
N MET A 118 -19.63 5.81 19.32
CA MET A 118 -18.59 5.64 18.31
C MET A 118 -17.38 4.87 18.87
N ILE A 119 -16.84 5.30 20.02
CA ILE A 119 -15.63 4.72 20.62
C ILE A 119 -15.91 3.27 21.07
N GLY A 120 -15.04 2.36 20.66
CA GLY A 120 -15.11 0.94 20.97
C GLY A 120 -16.00 0.13 20.03
N TYR A 121 -16.75 0.78 19.14
CA TYR A 121 -17.59 0.14 18.13
C TYR A 121 -16.88 0.07 16.77
N ASN A 122 -17.26 -0.91 15.95
CA ASN A 122 -16.80 -1.00 14.56
C ASN A 122 -17.60 -0.05 13.66
N LEU A 123 -16.91 0.68 12.78
CA LEU A 123 -17.45 1.50 11.70
C LEU A 123 -17.27 0.78 10.36
N THR A 124 -18.38 0.46 9.70
CA THR A 124 -18.38 -0.12 8.36
C THR A 124 -18.58 0.98 7.31
N THR A 125 -17.71 1.04 6.30
CA THR A 125 -17.84 1.92 5.12
C THR A 125 -17.83 1.08 3.83
N LYS A 126 -17.88 1.74 2.67
CA LYS A 126 -17.71 1.04 1.37
C LYS A 126 -16.28 0.51 1.15
N GLN A 127 -15.32 0.99 1.94
CA GLN A 127 -13.89 0.70 1.78
C GLN A 127 -13.33 -0.14 2.94
N THR A 128 -14.16 -0.53 3.90
CA THR A 128 -13.76 -1.44 4.99
C THR A 128 -14.18 -2.88 4.66
N PRO A 129 -13.62 -3.88 5.36
CA PRO A 129 -14.23 -5.21 5.47
C PRO A 129 -15.69 -5.13 5.95
N LYS A 130 -16.44 -6.24 5.80
CA LYS A 130 -17.87 -6.29 6.13
C LYS A 130 -18.12 -6.06 7.62
N GLU A 131 -17.23 -6.57 8.45
CA GLU A 131 -17.16 -6.44 9.91
C GLU A 131 -16.83 -5.03 10.39
N GLY A 132 -16.38 -4.15 9.48
CA GLY A 132 -15.97 -2.77 9.78
C GLY A 132 -14.66 -2.70 10.56
N VAL A 133 -14.25 -1.48 10.89
CA VAL A 133 -13.01 -1.19 11.62
C VAL A 133 -13.34 -0.63 13.00
N LYS A 134 -12.69 -1.15 14.06
CA LYS A 134 -12.90 -0.68 15.42
C LYS A 134 -12.41 0.76 15.60
N VAL A 135 -13.29 1.65 16.03
CA VAL A 135 -12.95 3.05 16.28
C VAL A 135 -12.42 3.21 17.71
N ASN A 136 -11.12 3.43 17.85
CA ASN A 136 -10.48 3.63 19.16
C ASN A 136 -10.33 5.11 19.53
N LYS A 137 -10.25 6.00 18.53
CA LYS A 137 -10.06 7.43 18.73
C LYS A 137 -11.03 8.24 17.90
N LEU A 138 -11.39 9.42 18.40
CA LEU A 138 -12.15 10.43 17.67
C LEU A 138 -11.35 11.71 17.58
N MET A 139 -11.59 12.47 16.51
CA MET A 139 -11.13 13.84 16.39
C MET A 139 -12.30 14.79 16.61
N VAL A 140 -12.12 15.72 17.56
CA VAL A 140 -13.04 16.83 17.84
C VAL A 140 -12.40 18.09 17.28
N ALA A 141 -12.91 18.61 16.17
CA ALA A 141 -12.33 19.74 15.46
C ALA A 141 -13.34 20.88 15.29
N GLU A 142 -12.84 22.07 15.01
CA GLU A 142 -13.70 23.18 14.63
C GLU A 142 -14.25 22.94 13.23
N ALA A 143 -15.56 23.14 13.07
CA ALA A 143 -16.17 23.12 11.76
C ALA A 143 -15.95 24.47 11.11
N LEU A 144 -15.17 24.48 10.03
CA LEU A 144 -14.95 25.64 9.20
C LEU A 144 -15.85 25.54 7.97
N ASN A 145 -16.52 26.64 7.64
CA ASN A 145 -17.24 26.74 6.38
C ASN A 145 -16.25 26.80 5.24
N ILE A 146 -16.58 26.14 4.13
CA ILE A 146 -15.74 26.13 2.94
C ILE A 146 -16.46 26.95 1.87
N SER A 147 -15.86 28.08 1.48
CA SER A 147 -16.37 28.91 0.39
C SER A 147 -15.93 28.36 -0.97
N ARG A 148 -14.76 27.71 -1.02
CA ARG A 148 -14.20 27.15 -2.24
C ARG A 148 -13.27 25.97 -1.93
N GLU A 149 -13.41 24.91 -2.72
CA GLU A 149 -12.62 23.68 -2.61
C GLU A 149 -11.76 23.51 -3.86
N THR A 150 -10.50 23.13 -3.66
CA THR A 150 -9.60 22.68 -4.70
C THR A 150 -8.88 21.42 -4.25
N TYR A 151 -8.20 20.78 -5.20
CA TYR A 151 -7.33 19.65 -4.96
C TYR A 151 -5.87 20.10 -5.13
N PHE A 152 -5.00 19.69 -4.21
CA PHE A 152 -3.57 19.93 -4.33
C PHE A 152 -2.79 18.70 -3.88
N ALA A 153 -1.76 18.32 -4.64
CA ALA A 153 -0.87 17.23 -4.27
C ALA A 153 0.57 17.48 -4.69
N ILE A 154 1.51 16.90 -3.93
CA ILE A 154 2.94 16.85 -4.22
C ILE A 154 3.34 15.38 -4.24
N LEU A 155 4.03 14.94 -5.28
CA LEU A 155 4.44 13.55 -5.49
C LEU A 155 5.69 13.47 -6.37
N MET A 156 6.45 12.39 -6.25
CA MET A 156 7.66 12.14 -7.08
C MET A 156 7.34 11.61 -8.48
N ASP A 157 6.23 10.89 -8.65
CA ASP A 157 5.79 10.36 -9.95
C ASP A 157 4.28 10.23 -10.01
N ILE A 158 3.68 10.57 -11.15
CA ILE A 158 2.23 10.55 -11.34
C ILE A 158 1.84 9.34 -12.18
N GLU A 159 1.07 8.43 -11.59
CA GLU A 159 0.29 7.49 -12.38
C GLU A 159 -0.78 8.27 -13.17
N GLU A 160 -1.06 7.83 -14.39
CA GLU A 160 -1.93 8.47 -15.37
C GLU A 160 -3.41 8.44 -14.91
N VAL A 161 -3.78 9.25 -13.91
CA VAL A 161 -5.11 9.22 -13.26
C VAL A 161 -5.94 10.45 -13.60
N ALA A 162 -6.21 10.67 -14.89
CA ALA A 162 -7.15 11.73 -15.30
C ALA A 162 -7.98 11.29 -16.52
N ALA A 163 -9.10 10.62 -16.26
CA ALA A 163 -9.94 10.06 -17.33
C ALA A 163 -10.98 11.04 -17.90
N SER A 164 -11.40 12.07 -17.16
CA SER A 164 -12.60 12.86 -17.51
C SER A 164 -12.36 14.35 -17.82
N SER A 165 -11.39 15.02 -17.18
CA SER A 165 -11.10 16.45 -17.40
C SER A 165 -9.60 16.76 -17.19
N PRO A 166 -8.70 16.26 -18.05
CA PRO A 166 -7.26 16.45 -17.90
C PRO A 166 -6.83 17.93 -17.96
N GLU A 167 -7.61 18.80 -18.60
CA GLU A 167 -7.36 20.24 -18.72
C GLU A 167 -7.48 21.02 -17.41
N LEU A 168 -8.16 20.46 -16.40
CA LEU A 168 -8.28 21.07 -15.07
C LEU A 168 -7.14 20.66 -14.12
N ILE A 169 -6.19 19.86 -14.61
CA ILE A 169 -5.03 19.40 -13.83
C ILE A 169 -3.81 20.21 -14.24
N PHE A 170 -3.41 21.10 -13.36
CA PHE A 170 -2.19 21.88 -13.51
C PHE A 170 -1.03 21.17 -12.81
N LYS A 171 0.16 21.21 -13.43
CA LYS A 171 1.37 20.59 -12.90
C LYS A 171 2.52 21.59 -12.95
N GLU A 172 3.29 21.67 -11.87
CA GLU A 172 4.55 22.39 -11.80
C GLU A 172 5.65 21.40 -11.47
N GLN A 173 6.65 21.28 -12.34
CA GLN A 173 7.84 20.47 -12.05
C GLN A 173 8.78 21.27 -11.14
N ILE A 174 9.17 20.68 -10.01
CA ILE A 174 10.09 21.29 -9.06
C ILE A 174 11.47 20.65 -9.21
N ASP A 175 12.50 21.48 -9.37
CA ASP A 175 13.88 21.03 -9.29
C ASP A 175 14.23 20.75 -7.83
N ILE A 176 14.74 19.54 -7.54
CA ILE A 176 15.01 19.11 -6.16
C ILE A 176 16.20 19.84 -5.53
N MET A 177 17.12 20.35 -6.34
CA MET A 177 18.32 21.06 -5.87
C MET A 177 18.02 22.53 -5.59
N GLU A 178 17.22 23.17 -6.44
CA GLU A 178 16.82 24.57 -6.25
C GLU A 178 15.66 24.71 -5.25
N GLY A 179 14.78 23.72 -5.17
CA GLY A 179 13.56 23.77 -4.39
C GLY A 179 12.42 24.53 -5.06
N ILE A 180 11.27 24.60 -4.37
CA ILE A 180 10.11 25.34 -4.86
C ILE A 180 10.39 26.85 -4.92
N LYS A 181 10.12 27.47 -6.07
CA LYS A 181 10.23 28.92 -6.27
C LYS A 181 8.91 29.62 -5.95
N ASP A 182 9.00 30.86 -5.49
CA ASP A 182 7.82 31.71 -5.29
C ASP A 182 6.97 31.85 -6.56
N SER A 183 7.60 31.96 -7.73
CA SER A 183 6.88 32.05 -9.01
C SER A 183 6.07 30.78 -9.34
N GLN A 184 6.56 29.59 -8.96
CA GLN A 184 5.85 28.33 -9.14
C GLN A 184 4.66 28.23 -8.19
N ALA A 185 4.88 28.53 -6.90
CA ALA A 185 3.82 28.53 -5.89
C ALA A 185 2.70 29.53 -6.23
N GLN A 186 3.06 30.73 -6.68
CA GLN A 186 2.12 31.76 -7.11
C GLN A 186 1.30 31.35 -8.34
N ARG A 187 1.94 30.74 -9.34
CA ARG A 187 1.27 30.25 -10.55
C ARG A 187 0.33 29.09 -10.23
N MET A 188 0.74 28.16 -9.35
CA MET A 188 -0.14 27.09 -8.89
C MET A 188 -1.34 27.64 -8.12
N ALA A 189 -1.15 28.58 -7.19
CA ALA A 189 -2.25 29.21 -6.48
C ALA A 189 -3.25 29.91 -7.42
N GLU A 190 -2.76 30.57 -8.46
CA GLU A 190 -3.61 31.19 -9.50
C GLU A 190 -4.38 30.17 -10.34
N ASN A 191 -3.71 29.11 -10.78
CA ASN A 191 -4.34 28.02 -11.54
C ASN A 191 -5.41 27.31 -10.72
N LEU A 192 -5.17 27.15 -9.42
CA LEU A 192 -6.16 26.66 -8.47
C LEU A 192 -7.25 27.70 -8.17
N GLY A 193 -7.24 28.89 -8.79
CA GLY A 193 -8.31 29.89 -8.69
C GLY A 193 -8.29 30.77 -7.43
N PHE A 194 -7.19 30.79 -6.66
CA PHE A 194 -7.07 31.70 -5.52
C PHE A 194 -6.75 33.12 -6.02
N LEU A 195 -7.41 34.13 -5.45
CA LEU A 195 -7.30 35.53 -5.89
C LEU A 195 -6.82 36.47 -4.78
N GLY A 196 -6.21 37.60 -5.17
CA GLY A 196 -5.83 38.68 -4.26
C GLY A 196 -4.97 38.21 -3.07
N PRO A 197 -5.28 38.60 -1.83
CA PRO A 197 -4.55 38.15 -0.65
C PRO A 197 -4.58 36.63 -0.43
N LEU A 198 -5.63 35.93 -0.89
CA LEU A 198 -5.75 34.47 -0.75
C LEU A 198 -4.79 33.73 -1.66
N LYS A 199 -4.48 34.29 -2.84
CA LYS A 199 -3.43 33.77 -3.73
C LYS A 199 -2.08 33.71 -3.00
N ASN A 200 -1.72 34.79 -2.30
CA ASN A 200 -0.47 34.86 -1.54
C ASN A 200 -0.46 33.89 -0.36
N GLN A 201 -1.58 33.76 0.37
CA GLN A 201 -1.71 32.77 1.43
C GLN A 201 -1.59 31.34 0.89
N ALA A 202 -2.26 31.02 -0.22
CA ALA A 202 -2.19 29.70 -0.83
C ALA A 202 -0.79 29.37 -1.34
N ALA A 203 -0.10 30.33 -1.96
CA ALA A 203 1.30 30.16 -2.38
C ALA A 203 2.22 29.89 -1.17
N ASP A 204 1.99 30.55 -0.03
CA ASP A 204 2.74 30.30 1.19
C ASP A 204 2.47 28.88 1.76
N GLU A 205 1.21 28.46 1.82
CA GLU A 205 0.83 27.10 2.24
C GLU A 205 1.41 26.02 1.31
N ILE A 206 1.41 26.24 -0.02
CA ILE A 206 2.03 25.34 -1.00
C ILE A 206 3.53 25.16 -0.72
N LYS A 207 4.25 26.24 -0.40
CA LYS A 207 5.68 26.16 -0.05
C LYS A 207 5.90 25.40 1.26
N LYS A 208 5.08 25.65 2.28
CA LYS A 208 5.14 24.90 3.55
C LYS A 208 4.87 23.42 3.34
N LEU A 209 3.89 23.06 2.52
CA LEU A 209 3.59 21.67 2.15
C LEU A 209 4.76 21.02 1.41
N TYR A 210 5.43 21.74 0.51
CA TYR A 210 6.64 21.24 -0.15
C TYR A 210 7.79 20.99 0.83
N HIS A 211 8.04 21.92 1.75
CA HIS A 211 9.07 21.72 2.77
C HIS A 211 8.73 20.57 3.72
N LEU A 212 7.45 20.43 4.08
CA LEU A 212 6.95 19.28 4.83
C LEU A 212 7.20 17.97 4.08
N PHE A 213 6.80 17.90 2.81
CA PHE A 213 6.96 16.74 1.93
C PHE A 213 8.41 16.24 1.92
N LEU A 214 9.39 17.15 1.77
CA LEU A 214 10.81 16.78 1.83
C LEU A 214 11.26 16.37 3.22
N LYS A 215 10.86 17.11 4.26
CA LYS A 215 11.32 16.90 5.64
C LYS A 215 10.95 15.52 6.18
N ILE A 216 9.79 15.00 5.78
CA ILE A 216 9.23 13.75 6.31
C ILE A 216 9.44 12.55 5.38
N ASP A 217 10.23 12.72 4.31
CA ASP A 217 10.44 11.70 3.28
C ASP A 217 9.11 11.15 2.72
N ALA A 218 8.19 12.06 2.39
CA ALA A 218 6.92 11.67 1.78
C ALA A 218 7.13 11.23 0.33
N THR A 219 6.40 10.20 -0.09
CA THR A 219 6.20 9.84 -1.50
C THR A 219 5.05 10.62 -2.11
N GLN A 220 4.06 10.99 -1.30
CA GLN A 220 2.95 11.86 -1.67
C GLN A 220 2.41 12.63 -0.45
N VAL A 221 2.11 13.91 -0.66
CA VAL A 221 1.25 14.73 0.22
C VAL A 221 0.06 15.17 -0.62
N GLU A 222 -1.13 14.70 -0.27
CA GLU A 222 -2.40 15.03 -0.91
C GLU A 222 -3.27 15.83 0.06
N VAL A 223 -3.78 16.98 -0.38
CA VAL A 223 -4.70 17.83 0.40
C VAL A 223 -6.00 17.96 -0.37
N ASN A 224 -7.09 17.45 0.22
CA ASN A 224 -8.40 17.42 -0.42
C ASN A 224 -9.56 17.50 0.61
N PRO A 225 -10.18 18.67 0.82
CA PRO A 225 -9.97 19.90 0.06
C PRO A 225 -8.80 20.75 0.59
N PHE A 226 -8.06 21.36 -0.34
CA PHE A 226 -7.27 22.58 -0.09
C PHE A 226 -8.15 23.76 -0.47
N GLY A 227 -8.44 24.69 0.44
CA GLY A 227 -9.51 25.64 0.13
C GLY A 227 -9.58 26.87 1.01
N GLU A 228 -10.68 27.60 0.82
CA GLU A 228 -10.92 28.91 1.40
C GLU A 228 -12.09 28.89 2.37
N THR A 229 -12.00 29.69 3.41
CA THR A 229 -13.09 29.98 4.34
C THR A 229 -13.76 31.32 3.98
N PRO A 230 -15.05 31.52 4.32
CA PRO A 230 -15.71 32.83 4.19
C PRO A 230 -14.98 33.97 4.92
N GLU A 231 -14.21 33.66 5.96
CA GLU A 231 -13.42 34.59 6.75
C GLU A 231 -12.09 34.99 6.08
N GLY A 232 -11.83 34.53 4.85
CA GLY A 232 -10.64 34.92 4.09
C GLY A 232 -9.36 34.21 4.52
N GLN A 233 -9.47 32.94 4.92
CA GLN A 233 -8.32 32.09 5.24
C GLN A 233 -8.21 30.92 4.27
N VAL A 234 -6.97 30.61 3.86
CA VAL A 234 -6.64 29.37 3.17
C VAL A 234 -6.29 28.27 4.18
N VAL A 235 -6.92 27.10 4.06
CA VAL A 235 -6.83 25.99 5.03
C VAL A 235 -6.69 24.66 4.29
N CYS A 236 -5.87 23.77 4.85
CA CYS A 236 -5.84 22.35 4.48
C CYS A 236 -6.89 21.59 5.32
N PHE A 237 -8.05 21.31 4.72
CA PHE A 237 -9.20 20.78 5.46
C PHE A 237 -9.10 19.29 5.75
N ASP A 238 -8.54 18.52 4.82
CA ASP A 238 -8.23 17.10 4.96
C ASP A 238 -6.97 16.78 4.15
N ALA A 239 -6.20 15.81 4.61
CA ALA A 239 -4.95 15.45 3.96
C ALA A 239 -4.60 13.98 4.17
N LYS A 240 -4.05 13.39 3.12
CA LYS A 240 -3.46 12.06 3.13
C LYS A 240 -1.97 12.18 2.83
N ILE A 241 -1.16 11.55 3.66
CA ILE A 241 0.30 11.55 3.51
C ILE A 241 0.77 10.11 3.43
N ASN A 242 1.61 9.89 2.44
CA ASN A 242 2.18 8.63 2.02
C ASN A 242 3.70 8.76 2.16
N PHE A 243 4.37 7.78 2.78
CA PHE A 243 5.79 7.87 3.15
C PHE A 243 6.66 6.90 2.35
N ASP A 244 7.95 7.20 2.23
CA ASP A 244 8.94 6.26 1.71
C ASP A 244 9.41 5.32 2.83
N ASP A 245 9.01 4.06 2.77
CA ASP A 245 9.48 3.00 3.69
C ASP A 245 11.02 2.97 3.81
N ASN A 246 11.72 3.25 2.71
CA ASN A 246 13.19 3.24 2.72
C ASN A 246 13.80 4.33 3.60
N ALA A 247 13.02 5.32 4.03
CA ALA A 247 13.47 6.39 4.91
C ALA A 247 13.19 6.11 6.40
N GLU A 248 12.60 4.97 6.77
CA GLU A 248 12.29 4.61 8.16
C GLU A 248 13.48 4.83 9.11
N PHE A 249 14.69 4.45 8.68
CA PHE A 249 15.90 4.56 9.49
C PHE A 249 16.18 5.98 10.01
N ARG A 250 15.69 7.01 9.31
CA ARG A 250 15.80 8.44 9.66
C ARG A 250 14.48 9.11 10.03
N GLN A 251 13.36 8.40 9.95
CA GLN A 251 12.01 8.90 10.26
C GLN A 251 11.35 8.13 11.41
N LYS A 252 12.13 7.71 12.41
CA LYS A 252 11.68 6.81 13.49
C LYS A 252 10.41 7.29 14.22
N ASP A 253 10.30 8.58 14.51
CA ASP A 253 9.13 9.14 15.21
C ASP A 253 7.86 9.04 14.37
N ILE A 254 7.98 9.10 13.05
CA ILE A 254 6.85 8.98 12.12
C ILE A 254 6.44 7.51 12.00
N PHE A 255 7.39 6.60 11.82
CA PHE A 255 7.09 5.17 11.73
C PHE A 255 6.61 4.57 13.06
N ALA A 256 6.97 5.19 14.20
CA ALA A 256 6.39 4.85 15.50
C ALA A 256 4.88 5.20 15.61
N MET A 257 4.35 6.02 14.71
CA MET A 257 2.92 6.33 14.62
C MET A 257 2.12 5.32 13.79
N ASP A 258 2.77 4.34 13.15
CA ASP A 258 2.11 3.34 12.32
C ASP A 258 1.04 2.58 13.11
N ASP A 259 -0.18 2.59 12.60
CA ASP A 259 -1.32 1.89 13.18
C ASP A 259 -1.58 0.61 12.40
N GLY A 260 -0.92 -0.47 12.82
CA GLY A 260 -1.11 -1.79 12.21
C GLY A 260 -2.47 -2.43 12.49
N SER A 261 -3.37 -1.79 13.25
CA SER A 261 -4.64 -2.41 13.66
C SER A 261 -5.64 -2.62 12.52
N GLU A 262 -5.49 -1.89 11.41
CA GLU A 262 -6.33 -2.01 10.21
C GLU A 262 -5.73 -2.92 9.13
N ASN A 263 -4.47 -3.33 9.27
CA ASN A 263 -3.81 -4.22 8.31
C ASN A 263 -4.26 -5.66 8.49
N GLU A 264 -4.12 -6.48 7.43
CA GLU A 264 -4.36 -7.91 7.57
C GLU A 264 -3.40 -8.53 8.60
N PRO A 265 -3.88 -9.39 9.52
CA PRO A 265 -3.02 -9.98 10.56
C PRO A 265 -1.80 -10.73 10.01
N ILE A 266 -1.95 -11.38 8.85
CA ILE A 266 -0.86 -12.12 8.19
C ILE A 266 0.19 -11.15 7.63
N GLU A 267 -0.22 -10.00 7.07
CA GLU A 267 0.71 -8.96 6.61
C GLU A 267 1.53 -8.38 7.78
N ASN A 268 0.89 -8.12 8.92
CA ASN A 268 1.58 -7.64 10.11
C ASN A 268 2.57 -8.67 10.67
N GLU A 269 2.23 -9.96 10.67
CA GLU A 269 3.13 -11.00 11.13
C GLU A 269 4.30 -11.18 10.14
N ALA A 270 4.05 -11.10 8.83
CA ALA A 270 5.09 -11.19 7.79
C ALA A 270 6.13 -10.07 7.92
N ALA A 271 5.69 -8.83 8.18
CA ALA A 271 6.57 -7.67 8.34
C ALA A 271 7.60 -7.85 9.47
N LYS A 272 7.29 -8.61 10.54
CA LYS A 272 8.23 -8.89 11.64
C LYS A 272 9.44 -9.73 11.24
N TYR A 273 9.37 -10.39 10.09
CA TYR A 273 10.41 -11.27 9.56
C TYR A 273 10.98 -10.78 8.22
N ASP A 274 10.78 -9.49 7.91
CA ASP A 274 11.18 -8.86 6.65
C ASP A 274 10.59 -9.55 5.41
N LEU A 275 9.39 -10.12 5.55
CA LEU A 275 8.67 -10.78 4.48
C LEU A 275 7.61 -9.85 3.87
N LYS A 276 7.59 -9.74 2.54
CA LYS A 276 6.62 -8.92 1.82
C LYS A 276 5.44 -9.77 1.40
N TYR A 277 4.45 -9.83 2.26
CA TYR A 277 3.19 -10.54 2.03
C TYR A 277 2.09 -9.57 1.58
N ILE A 278 1.26 -9.99 0.62
CA ILE A 278 0.00 -9.32 0.28
C ILE A 278 -1.05 -10.40 0.10
N GLY A 279 -2.18 -10.29 0.81
CA GLY A 279 -3.32 -11.21 0.69
C GLY A 279 -4.07 -11.02 -0.64
N LEU A 280 -4.47 -12.13 -1.26
CA LEU A 280 -5.32 -12.15 -2.46
C LEU A 280 -6.55 -13.06 -2.27
N ASP A 281 -7.52 -12.95 -3.17
CA ASP A 281 -8.74 -13.78 -3.16
C ASP A 281 -8.56 -15.05 -4.00
N GLY A 282 -7.75 -15.97 -3.47
CA GLY A 282 -7.47 -17.26 -4.11
C GLY A 282 -7.20 -18.37 -3.11
N ASN A 283 -6.84 -19.55 -3.64
CA ASN A 283 -6.63 -20.78 -2.86
C ASN A 283 -5.28 -21.46 -3.13
N ILE A 284 -4.49 -20.96 -4.09
CA ILE A 284 -3.13 -21.46 -4.35
C ILE A 284 -2.15 -20.45 -3.79
N ALA A 285 -1.58 -20.75 -2.62
CA ALA A 285 -0.56 -19.90 -2.05
C ALA A 285 0.75 -20.02 -2.83
N CYS A 286 1.54 -18.96 -2.86
CA CYS A 286 2.87 -19.02 -3.42
C CYS A 286 3.87 -18.19 -2.62
N PHE A 287 5.13 -18.62 -2.62
CA PHE A 287 6.22 -17.79 -2.16
C PHE A 287 7.48 -17.99 -3.00
N VAL A 288 8.20 -16.89 -3.16
CA VAL A 288 9.25 -16.74 -4.18
C VAL A 288 10.36 -15.85 -3.65
N ASN A 289 11.56 -15.96 -4.21
CA ASN A 289 12.67 -15.08 -3.90
C ASN A 289 12.89 -14.02 -4.99
N GLY A 290 12.34 -12.83 -4.77
CA GLY A 290 12.39 -11.69 -5.65
C GLY A 290 11.00 -11.27 -6.13
N ALA A 291 10.65 -10.01 -5.87
CA ALA A 291 9.35 -9.43 -6.19
C ALA A 291 8.88 -9.65 -7.65
N GLY A 292 9.76 -9.47 -8.64
CA GLY A 292 9.39 -9.67 -10.05
C GLY A 292 8.98 -11.11 -10.36
N LEU A 293 9.69 -12.09 -9.79
CA LEU A 293 9.36 -13.50 -9.97
C LEU A 293 8.12 -13.89 -9.14
N ALA A 294 7.91 -13.27 -7.98
CA ALA A 294 6.71 -13.45 -7.17
C ALA A 294 5.44 -12.99 -7.93
N MET A 295 5.48 -11.81 -8.57
CA MET A 295 4.40 -11.33 -9.45
C MET A 295 4.18 -12.29 -10.63
N ALA A 296 5.23 -12.65 -11.35
CA ALA A 296 5.13 -13.57 -12.48
C ALA A 296 4.58 -14.96 -12.08
N THR A 297 4.87 -15.40 -10.85
CA THR A 297 4.33 -16.66 -10.30
C THR A 297 2.84 -16.54 -10.00
N CYS A 298 2.37 -15.40 -9.48
CA CYS A 298 0.93 -15.14 -9.34
C CYS A 298 0.24 -15.14 -10.72
N ASP A 299 0.83 -14.44 -11.69
CA ASP A 299 0.28 -14.32 -13.05
C ASP A 299 0.19 -15.68 -13.75
N ILE A 300 1.24 -16.50 -13.68
CA ILE A 300 1.26 -17.80 -14.37
C ILE A 300 0.33 -18.83 -13.71
N ILE A 301 0.10 -18.74 -12.39
CA ILE A 301 -0.97 -19.49 -11.72
C ILE A 301 -2.33 -19.10 -12.33
N PHE A 302 -2.58 -17.78 -12.46
CA PHE A 302 -3.82 -17.27 -13.03
C PHE A 302 -4.00 -17.65 -14.50
N LEU A 303 -2.96 -17.52 -15.33
CA LEU A 303 -2.96 -17.91 -16.74
C LEU A 303 -3.27 -19.40 -16.94
N ASN A 304 -2.92 -20.24 -15.98
CA ASN A 304 -3.22 -21.68 -15.97
C ASN A 304 -4.57 -22.02 -15.31
N GLY A 305 -5.39 -21.02 -14.99
CA GLY A 305 -6.75 -21.20 -14.47
C GLY A 305 -6.84 -21.34 -12.94
N GLY A 306 -5.74 -21.12 -12.22
CA GLY A 306 -5.72 -21.04 -10.76
C GLY A 306 -6.08 -19.66 -10.23
N LYS A 307 -6.22 -19.55 -8.90
CA LYS A 307 -6.34 -18.27 -8.21
C LYS A 307 -5.22 -18.15 -7.17
N PRO A 308 -4.24 -17.26 -7.36
CA PRO A 308 -3.20 -17.04 -6.36
C PRO A 308 -3.83 -16.52 -5.07
N ALA A 309 -3.53 -17.14 -3.94
CA ALA A 309 -4.05 -16.77 -2.62
C ALA A 309 -3.31 -15.59 -2.00
N ASN A 310 -2.07 -15.36 -2.44
CA ASN A 310 -1.21 -14.33 -1.92
C ASN A 310 -0.09 -13.99 -2.91
N PHE A 311 0.54 -12.84 -2.69
CA PHE A 311 1.89 -12.53 -3.10
C PHE A 311 2.81 -12.69 -1.87
N LEU A 312 3.97 -13.35 -2.01
CA LEU A 312 4.97 -13.42 -0.94
C LEU A 312 6.39 -13.44 -1.52
N ASP A 313 7.14 -12.36 -1.26
CA ASP A 313 8.55 -12.22 -1.59
C ASP A 313 9.43 -12.40 -0.34
N LEU A 314 10.37 -13.36 -0.41
CA LEU A 314 11.36 -13.65 0.63
C LEU A 314 12.64 -12.78 0.53
N GLY A 315 12.79 -12.02 -0.57
CA GLY A 315 14.01 -11.32 -0.92
C GLY A 315 15.05 -12.22 -1.62
N GLY A 316 16.10 -11.61 -2.18
CA GLY A 316 17.10 -12.34 -2.98
C GLY A 316 18.03 -13.26 -2.18
N GLY A 317 18.24 -12.98 -0.89
CA GLY A 317 19.13 -13.73 0.01
C GLY A 317 18.36 -14.68 0.92
N VAL A 318 17.65 -15.65 0.34
CA VAL A 318 16.75 -16.56 1.08
C VAL A 318 17.50 -17.32 2.18
N GLN A 319 16.96 -17.27 3.39
CA GLN A 319 17.44 -18.05 4.54
C GLN A 319 16.44 -19.16 4.92
N GLU A 320 16.93 -20.25 5.52
CA GLU A 320 16.09 -21.35 6.02
C GLU A 320 14.99 -20.84 6.97
N ALA A 321 15.32 -19.90 7.85
CA ALA A 321 14.39 -19.29 8.78
C ALA A 321 13.23 -18.57 8.07
N GLN A 322 13.52 -17.86 6.97
CA GLN A 322 12.47 -17.16 6.18
C GLN A 322 11.54 -18.16 5.50
N VAL A 323 12.07 -19.27 4.97
CA VAL A 323 11.25 -20.35 4.39
C VAL A 323 10.32 -20.93 5.45
N TYR A 324 10.82 -21.18 6.66
CA TYR A 324 10.00 -21.66 7.77
C TYR A 324 8.87 -20.68 8.13
N GLN A 325 9.19 -19.39 8.28
CA GLN A 325 8.17 -18.37 8.58
C GLN A 325 7.15 -18.23 7.46
N ALA A 326 7.58 -18.33 6.20
CA ALA A 326 6.66 -18.32 5.06
C ALA A 326 5.64 -19.47 5.14
N PHE A 327 6.07 -20.70 5.41
CA PHE A 327 5.13 -21.81 5.62
C PHE A 327 4.19 -21.57 6.80
N LYS A 328 4.71 -21.05 7.92
CA LYS A 328 3.89 -20.72 9.10
C LYS A 328 2.81 -19.68 8.79
N LEU A 329 3.13 -18.67 7.99
CA LEU A 329 2.17 -17.66 7.53
C LEU A 329 1.11 -18.27 6.62
N LEU A 330 1.52 -19.05 5.61
CA LEU A 330 0.60 -19.62 4.63
C LEU A 330 -0.34 -20.69 5.23
N THR A 331 0.15 -21.45 6.21
CA THR A 331 -0.66 -22.46 6.91
C THR A 331 -1.69 -21.84 7.86
N ALA A 332 -1.57 -20.56 8.19
CA ALA A 332 -2.56 -19.84 8.99
C ALA A 332 -3.77 -19.38 8.17
N ASP A 333 -3.66 -19.29 6.83
CA ASP A 333 -4.76 -18.89 5.96
C ASP A 333 -5.63 -20.12 5.58
N PRO A 334 -6.89 -20.20 6.05
CA PRO A 334 -7.76 -21.33 5.76
C PRO A 334 -8.21 -21.42 4.30
N LYS A 335 -7.99 -20.38 3.48
CA LYS A 335 -8.28 -20.39 2.04
C LYS A 335 -7.28 -21.25 1.26
N VAL A 336 -6.09 -21.50 1.82
CA VAL A 336 -5.00 -22.19 1.12
C VAL A 336 -5.29 -23.67 0.98
N GLU A 337 -5.39 -24.13 -0.26
CA GLU A 337 -5.66 -25.51 -0.65
C GLU A 337 -4.41 -26.18 -1.28
N ALA A 338 -3.45 -25.39 -1.79
CA ALA A 338 -2.16 -25.85 -2.29
C ALA A 338 -1.09 -24.76 -2.15
N ILE A 339 0.19 -25.13 -2.12
CA ILE A 339 1.32 -24.19 -2.06
C ILE A 339 2.26 -24.43 -3.25
N LEU A 340 2.60 -23.36 -3.98
CA LEU A 340 3.65 -23.33 -4.99
C LEU A 340 4.88 -22.58 -4.46
N VAL A 341 5.99 -23.30 -4.32
CA VAL A 341 7.30 -22.75 -3.98
C VAL A 341 8.13 -22.64 -5.24
N ASN A 342 8.54 -21.43 -5.60
CA ASN A 342 9.40 -21.19 -6.76
C ASN A 342 10.63 -20.41 -6.30
N ILE A 343 11.77 -21.09 -6.17
CA ILE A 343 13.01 -20.47 -5.71
C ILE A 343 14.10 -20.62 -6.77
N PHE A 344 14.60 -19.49 -7.24
CA PHE A 344 15.80 -19.42 -8.07
C PHE A 344 16.99 -19.18 -7.14
N GLY A 345 17.73 -20.24 -6.79
CA GLY A 345 18.71 -20.27 -5.72
C GLY A 345 19.78 -19.18 -5.81
N GLY A 346 20.14 -18.72 -7.02
CA GLY A 346 21.12 -17.66 -7.19
C GLY A 346 22.44 -18.03 -6.53
N ILE A 347 22.78 -17.39 -5.40
CA ILE A 347 23.98 -17.67 -4.59
C ILE A 347 23.74 -18.81 -3.58
N VAL A 348 22.49 -19.11 -3.24
CA VAL A 348 22.11 -20.13 -2.24
C VAL A 348 21.97 -21.51 -2.90
N ASN A 349 22.57 -22.51 -2.27
CA ASN A 349 22.53 -23.91 -2.70
C ASN A 349 21.13 -24.51 -2.51
N CYS A 350 20.54 -25.07 -3.58
CA CYS A 350 19.20 -25.64 -3.57
C CYS A 350 19.01 -26.79 -2.56
N ALA A 351 20.07 -27.54 -2.23
CA ALA A 351 19.99 -28.62 -1.24
C ALA A 351 19.71 -28.09 0.17
N ILE A 352 20.26 -26.91 0.52
CA ILE A 352 19.96 -26.25 1.81
C ILE A 352 18.49 -25.85 1.85
N ILE A 353 17.99 -25.28 0.76
CA ILE A 353 16.59 -24.86 0.63
C ILE A 353 15.64 -26.07 0.71
N ALA A 354 15.96 -27.17 0.03
CA ALA A 354 15.17 -28.40 0.10
C ALA A 354 15.13 -29.01 1.51
N ASN A 355 16.26 -29.01 2.24
CA ASN A 355 16.28 -29.42 3.65
C ASN A 355 15.38 -28.51 4.50
N GLY A 356 15.47 -27.19 4.31
CA GLY A 356 14.59 -26.23 4.98
C GLY A 356 13.10 -26.47 4.71
N ILE A 357 12.74 -26.73 3.45
CA ILE A 357 11.36 -27.05 3.06
C ILE A 357 10.87 -28.33 3.76
N THR A 358 11.64 -29.42 3.70
CA THR A 358 11.22 -30.70 4.28
C THR A 358 11.10 -30.64 5.80
N LYS A 359 12.01 -29.90 6.46
CA LYS A 359 11.96 -29.64 7.90
C LYS A 359 10.72 -28.82 8.28
N ALA A 360 10.47 -27.71 7.59
CA ALA A 360 9.29 -26.87 7.83
C ALA A 360 7.98 -27.65 7.65
N CYS A 361 7.89 -28.48 6.60
CA CYS A 361 6.71 -29.32 6.35
C CYS A 361 6.44 -30.34 7.48
N ARG A 362 7.50 -30.91 8.07
CA ARG A 362 7.38 -31.86 9.18
C ARG A 362 7.00 -31.18 10.48
N GLU A 363 7.66 -30.07 10.81
CA GLU A 363 7.42 -29.34 12.06
C GLU A 363 6.05 -28.65 12.09
N LEU A 364 5.55 -28.19 10.94
CA LEU A 364 4.26 -27.51 10.81
C LEU A 364 3.12 -28.45 10.41
N GLU A 365 3.39 -29.75 10.26
CA GLU A 365 2.43 -30.78 9.83
C GLU A 365 1.62 -30.36 8.58
N LEU A 366 2.32 -29.99 7.50
CA LEU A 366 1.69 -29.47 6.29
C LEU A 366 0.68 -30.47 5.69
N LYS A 367 -0.58 -30.06 5.56
CA LYS A 367 -1.68 -30.90 5.07
C LYS A 367 -2.05 -30.69 3.61
N VAL A 368 -1.63 -29.57 3.04
CA VAL A 368 -1.93 -29.19 1.65
C VAL A 368 -0.83 -29.69 0.70
N PRO A 369 -1.16 -30.03 -0.56
CA PRO A 369 -0.17 -30.40 -1.56
C PRO A 369 0.86 -29.29 -1.76
N LEU A 370 2.13 -29.71 -1.88
CA LEU A 370 3.24 -28.80 -2.09
C LEU A 370 3.86 -29.04 -3.46
N VAL A 371 3.89 -28.01 -4.31
CA VAL A 371 4.62 -28.02 -5.58
C VAL A 371 5.87 -27.18 -5.44
N VAL A 372 7.03 -27.76 -5.73
CA VAL A 372 8.33 -27.10 -5.54
C VAL A 372 9.10 -27.06 -6.85
N ARG A 373 9.46 -25.85 -7.26
CA ARG A 373 10.39 -25.57 -8.35
C ARG A 373 11.63 -24.92 -7.77
N LEU A 374 12.76 -25.61 -7.88
CA LEU A 374 14.08 -25.10 -7.50
C LEU A 374 14.96 -25.01 -8.73
N GLU A 375 15.70 -23.92 -8.89
CA GLU A 375 16.78 -23.79 -9.87
C GLU A 375 18.05 -23.29 -9.23
N GLY A 376 19.19 -23.71 -9.76
CA GLY A 376 20.50 -23.23 -9.34
C GLY A 376 21.43 -24.36 -8.92
N THR A 377 22.41 -24.01 -8.08
CA THR A 377 23.45 -24.95 -7.65
C THR A 377 22.86 -26.12 -6.87
N ASN A 378 23.27 -27.34 -7.24
CA ASN A 378 22.85 -28.61 -6.63
C ASN A 378 21.34 -28.91 -6.70
N VAL A 379 20.66 -28.48 -7.77
CA VAL A 379 19.24 -28.81 -8.01
C VAL A 379 18.96 -30.32 -8.00
N HIS A 380 19.86 -31.14 -8.55
CA HIS A 380 19.70 -32.60 -8.55
C HIS A 380 19.72 -33.21 -7.14
N GLU A 381 20.57 -32.69 -6.25
CA GLU A 381 20.58 -33.09 -4.84
C GLU A 381 19.28 -32.67 -4.16
N ALA A 382 18.85 -31.44 -4.40
CA ALA A 382 17.61 -30.89 -3.86
C ALA A 382 16.38 -31.72 -4.26
N GLN A 383 16.28 -32.11 -5.53
CA GLN A 383 15.21 -33.00 -6.02
C GLN A 383 15.24 -34.36 -5.32
N ARG A 384 16.42 -34.92 -5.05
CA ARG A 384 16.54 -36.19 -4.29
C ARG A 384 16.08 -36.02 -2.85
N ILE A 385 16.45 -34.93 -2.18
CA ILE A 385 16.01 -34.61 -0.81
C ILE A 385 14.48 -34.52 -0.76
N LEU A 386 13.87 -33.78 -1.69
CA LEU A 386 12.40 -33.63 -1.75
C LEU A 386 11.72 -34.98 -2.04
N GLY A 387 12.19 -35.74 -3.02
CA GLY A 387 11.60 -37.02 -3.43
C GLY A 387 11.74 -38.14 -2.40
N SER A 388 12.79 -38.12 -1.57
CA SER A 388 13.02 -39.11 -0.49
C SER A 388 12.38 -38.70 0.84
N SER A 389 11.74 -37.54 0.93
CA SER A 389 11.25 -36.97 2.19
C SER A 389 10.05 -37.68 2.80
N GLY A 390 9.30 -38.46 2.00
CA GLY A 390 8.04 -39.10 2.39
C GLY A 390 6.86 -38.13 2.52
N LEU A 391 7.05 -36.85 2.17
CA LEU A 391 6.02 -35.80 2.21
C LEU A 391 5.31 -35.67 0.85
N PRO A 392 4.08 -35.12 0.80
CA PRO A 392 3.34 -34.90 -0.45
C PRO A 392 3.90 -33.71 -1.25
N ILE A 393 5.17 -33.84 -1.68
CA ILE A 393 5.91 -32.81 -2.42
C ILE A 393 6.07 -33.25 -3.87
N THR A 394 5.61 -32.42 -4.79
CA THR A 394 5.78 -32.62 -6.23
C THR A 394 6.84 -31.64 -6.75
N SER A 395 7.92 -32.16 -7.32
CA SER A 395 8.91 -31.32 -8.00
C SER A 395 8.43 -30.91 -9.40
N ALA A 396 8.69 -29.66 -9.77
CA ALA A 396 8.41 -29.11 -11.09
C ALA A 396 9.69 -28.75 -11.86
N VAL A 397 9.65 -28.86 -13.18
CA VAL A 397 10.82 -28.67 -14.06
C VAL A 397 11.01 -27.23 -14.53
N ASP A 398 9.92 -26.49 -14.68
CA ASP A 398 9.92 -25.07 -15.00
C ASP A 398 8.71 -24.40 -14.35
N LEU A 399 8.57 -23.09 -14.58
CA LEU A 399 7.52 -22.30 -13.94
C LEU A 399 6.11 -22.65 -14.46
N GLU A 400 5.98 -23.01 -15.73
CA GLU A 400 4.70 -23.37 -16.36
C GLU A 400 4.24 -24.76 -15.87
N ASP A 401 5.15 -25.72 -15.77
CA ASP A 401 4.90 -27.03 -15.15
C ASP A 401 4.53 -26.89 -13.67
N ALA A 402 5.21 -26.02 -12.93
CA ALA A 402 4.89 -25.74 -11.53
C ALA A 402 3.47 -25.20 -11.37
N ALA A 403 3.07 -24.24 -12.21
CA ALA A 403 1.74 -23.67 -12.21
C ALA A 403 0.68 -24.71 -12.53
N LYS A 404 0.85 -25.48 -13.61
CA LYS A 404 -0.07 -26.56 -14.00
C LYS A 404 -0.26 -27.59 -12.90
N LYS A 405 0.82 -28.02 -12.25
CA LYS A 405 0.78 -28.96 -11.12
C LYS A 405 0.04 -28.38 -9.92
N ALA A 406 0.29 -27.12 -9.57
CA ALA A 406 -0.37 -26.46 -8.45
C ALA A 406 -1.89 -26.29 -8.69
N VAL A 407 -2.27 -25.92 -9.92
CA VAL A 407 -3.69 -25.83 -10.32
C VAL A 407 -4.35 -27.20 -10.33
N ALA A 408 -3.65 -28.23 -10.80
CA ALA A 408 -4.17 -29.59 -10.81
C ALA A 408 -4.30 -30.21 -9.40
N SER A 409 -3.60 -29.67 -8.39
CA SER A 409 -3.63 -30.19 -7.02
C SER A 409 -4.79 -29.67 -6.17
N VAL A 410 -5.51 -28.64 -6.63
CA VAL A 410 -6.72 -28.13 -5.95
C VAL A 410 -7.98 -28.70 -6.59
N ALA A 411 -9.02 -28.92 -5.79
CA ALA A 411 -10.29 -29.41 -6.30
C ALA A 411 -10.93 -28.32 -7.19
N LYS A 412 -11.49 -28.71 -8.35
CA LYS A 412 -12.31 -27.80 -9.15
C LYS A 412 -13.59 -27.48 -8.37
N LYS A 413 -13.78 -26.21 -8.00
CA LYS A 413 -15.05 -25.71 -7.45
C LYS A 413 -16.03 -25.40 -8.57
#